data_AF-A0A9E2N805-F1
#
_entry.id   AF-A0A9E2N805-F1
#
_cell.length_a   1.000
_cell.length_b   1.000
_cell.length_c   1.000
_cell.angle_alpha   90.00
_cell.angle_beta   90.00
_cell.angle_gamma   90.00
#
_symmetry.space_group_name_H-M   'P 1'
#
loop_
_entity.id
_entity.type
_entity.pdbx_description
1 polymer ?
#
loop_
_entity_poly.entity_id
_entity_poly.type
_entity_poly.pdbx_seq_one_letter_code
_entity_poly.pdbx_strand_id
1 'polypeptide(L)'
;MVTLKVLENHAQAVAESMAFTLFHTAHSTFVKETVDFTTGFGSPSGITFASPDDLGATRFVGLNYKGRCCRILPLQNPHRASMWLSGRHE
;
A
#
# COMPACT_ATOMS: atom_id res chain seq x y z
N MET A 1 -5.26 -21.63 13.63
CA MET A 1 -6.06 -20.38 13.52
C MET A 1 -5.34 -19.16 14.11
N VAL A 2 -4.55 -19.28 15.18
CA VAL A 2 -3.81 -18.16 15.82
C VAL A 2 -2.79 -17.48 14.89
N THR A 3 -2.01 -18.24 14.12
CA THR A 3 -0.94 -17.70 13.27
C THR A 3 -1.43 -16.73 12.19
N LEU A 4 -2.59 -17.00 11.60
CA LEU A 4 -3.15 -16.12 10.57
C LEU A 4 -3.62 -14.79 11.15
N LYS A 5 -4.17 -14.81 12.36
CA LYS A 5 -4.59 -13.58 13.06
C LYS A 5 -3.40 -12.74 13.48
N VAL A 6 -2.30 -13.37 13.88
CA VAL A 6 -1.04 -12.65 14.17
C VAL A 6 -0.49 -11.97 12.92
N LEU A 7 -0.48 -12.67 11.78
CA LEU A 7 -0.03 -12.09 10.51
C LEU A 7 -0.90 -10.91 10.08
N GLU A 8 -2.22 -11.06 10.16
CA GLU A 8 -3.19 -10.00 9.86
C GLU A 8 -2.95 -8.76 10.71
N ASN A 9 -2.86 -8.92 12.03
CA ASN A 9 -2.60 -7.82 12.95
C ASN A 9 -1.26 -7.14 12.68
N HIS A 10 -0.22 -7.91 12.35
CA HIS A 10 1.09 -7.36 12.05
C HIS A 10 1.10 -6.57 10.73
N ALA A 11 0.49 -7.11 9.68
CA ALA A 11 0.36 -6.42 8.39
C ALA A 11 -0.42 -5.10 8.55
N GLN A 12 -1.47 -5.10 9.37
CA GLN A 12 -2.25 -3.91 9.70
C GLN A 12 -1.40 -2.86 10.42
N ALA A 13 -0.68 -3.25 11.48
CA ALA A 13 0.17 -2.33 12.24
C ALA A 13 1.30 -1.72 11.38
N VAL A 14 1.87 -2.49 10.46
CA VAL A 14 2.87 -1.96 9.53
C VAL A 14 2.23 -0.98 8.54
N ALA A 15 1.04 -1.27 8.03
CA ALA A 15 0.30 -0.35 7.16
C ALA A 15 0.05 1.01 7.84
N GLU A 16 -0.40 0.99 9.10
CA GLU A 16 -0.58 2.21 9.89
C GLU A 16 0.74 2.98 10.09
N SER A 17 1.81 2.28 10.41
CA SER A 17 3.14 2.89 10.60
C SER A 17 3.65 3.55 9.30
N MET A 18 3.39 2.94 8.14
CA MET A 18 3.72 3.51 6.84
C MET A 18 2.93 4.80 6.57
N ALA A 19 1.63 4.82 6.85
CA ALA A 19 0.80 6.00 6.68
C ALA A 19 1.23 7.14 7.60
N PHE A 20 1.52 6.84 8.87
CA PHE A 20 2.01 7.82 9.83
C PHE A 20 3.34 8.44 9.36
N THR A 21 4.26 7.60 8.90
CA THR A 21 5.56 8.06 8.38
C THR A 21 5.37 8.95 7.15
N LEU A 22 4.50 8.56 6.21
CA LEU A 22 4.21 9.34 5.01
C LEU A 22 3.62 10.70 5.37
N PHE A 23 2.61 10.73 6.24
CA PHE A 23 1.93 11.97 6.63
C PHE A 23 2.89 12.98 7.28
N HIS A 24 3.74 12.50 8.20
CA HIS A 24 4.70 13.37 8.89
C HIS A 24 5.86 13.83 8.02
N THR A 25 6.21 13.08 6.96
CA THR A 25 7.28 13.44 6.02
C THR A 25 6.77 14.13 4.75
N ALA A 26 5.45 14.21 4.56
CA ALA A 26 4.87 14.92 3.44
C ALA A 26 5.14 16.43 3.56
N HIS A 27 5.61 17.03 2.46
CA HIS A 27 5.71 18.49 2.32
C HIS A 27 4.50 19.10 1.59
N SER A 28 3.58 18.27 1.10
CA SER A 28 2.37 18.72 0.42
C SER A 28 1.31 19.17 1.42
N THR A 29 0.89 20.44 1.35
CA THR A 29 -0.22 20.95 2.15
C THR A 29 -1.51 20.18 1.89
N PHE A 30 -1.76 19.81 0.62
CA PHE A 30 -2.92 18.98 0.26
C PHE A 30 -2.91 17.66 1.05
N VAL A 31 -1.78 16.94 1.06
CA VAL A 31 -1.65 15.68 1.83
C VAL A 31 -1.89 15.89 3.32
N LYS A 32 -1.43 17.02 3.88
CA LYS A 32 -1.60 17.32 5.32
C LYS A 32 -3.01 17.70 5.70
N GLU A 33 -3.72 18.42 4.84
CA GLU A 33 -5.06 18.93 5.14
C GLU A 33 -6.17 17.96 4.76
N THR A 34 -6.04 17.31 3.59
CA THR A 34 -7.10 16.43 3.06
C THR A 34 -6.86 14.97 3.36
N VAL A 35 -5.62 14.60 3.70
CA VAL A 35 -5.26 13.20 4.02
C VAL A 35 -5.55 12.29 2.81
N ASP A 36 -5.52 12.84 1.59
CA ASP A 36 -5.76 12.11 0.34
C ASP A 36 -4.49 11.37 -0.13
N PHE A 37 -4.23 10.23 0.52
CA PHE A 37 -3.18 9.29 0.14
C PHE A 37 -3.53 7.89 0.64
N THR A 38 -2.84 6.86 0.16
CA THR A 38 -3.00 5.50 0.68
C THR A 38 -1.67 4.77 0.72
N THR A 39 -1.51 3.88 1.69
CA THR A 39 -0.39 2.94 1.81
C THR A 39 -0.97 1.55 2.07
N GLY A 40 -0.23 0.49 1.82
CA GLY A 40 -0.75 -0.85 2.07
C GLY A 40 0.01 -1.96 1.35
N PHE A 41 -0.51 -3.18 1.51
CA PHE A 41 0.08 -4.39 0.97
C PHE A 41 -0.82 -5.02 -0.10
N GLY A 42 -0.20 -5.36 -1.23
CA GLY A 42 -0.81 -6.12 -2.31
C GLY A 42 -0.19 -7.52 -2.42
N SER A 43 -1.02 -8.51 -2.73
CA SER A 43 -0.56 -9.83 -3.14
C SER A 43 0.08 -9.77 -4.54
N PRO A 44 0.91 -10.76 -4.92
CA PRO A 44 1.43 -10.86 -6.29
C PRO A 44 0.33 -10.98 -7.36
N SER A 45 -0.86 -11.46 -6.98
CA SER A 45 -2.03 -11.51 -7.86
C SER A 45 -2.73 -10.14 -8.02
N GLY A 46 -2.25 -9.11 -7.31
CA GLY A 46 -2.74 -7.74 -7.37
C GLY A 46 -3.86 -7.42 -6.40
N ILE A 47 -4.17 -8.27 -5.42
CA ILE A 47 -5.23 -8.02 -4.44
C ILE A 47 -4.64 -7.31 -3.21
N THR A 48 -5.18 -6.15 -2.85
CA THR A 48 -4.82 -5.46 -1.61
C THR A 48 -5.44 -6.17 -0.42
N PHE A 49 -4.63 -6.51 0.59
CA PHE A 49 -5.10 -7.24 1.78
C PHE A 49 -4.89 -6.50 3.10
N ALA A 50 -4.12 -5.41 3.12
CA ALA A 50 -3.95 -4.55 4.29
C ALA A 50 -3.76 -3.09 3.87
N SER A 51 -4.38 -2.18 4.62
CA SER A 51 -4.40 -0.73 4.41
C SER A 51 -4.60 -0.07 5.79
N PRO A 52 -4.10 1.15 6.03
CA PRO A 52 -4.40 1.90 7.25
C PRO A 52 -5.91 2.04 7.46
N ASP A 53 -6.36 2.04 8.72
CA ASP A 53 -7.77 2.23 9.09
C ASP A 53 -8.09 3.68 9.50
N ASP A 54 -7.13 4.35 10.16
CA ASP A 54 -7.31 5.66 10.78
C ASP A 54 -6.81 6.84 9.91
N LEU A 55 -5.72 6.64 9.14
CA LEU A 55 -5.03 7.72 8.43
C LEU A 55 -4.88 7.43 6.94
N GLY A 56 -5.25 8.41 6.11
CA GLY A 56 -5.30 8.28 4.66
C GLY A 56 -6.70 7.97 4.18
N ALA A 57 -6.80 7.59 2.92
CA ALA A 57 -7.97 6.96 2.37
C ALA A 57 -7.88 5.45 2.66
N THR A 58 -8.76 4.96 3.55
CA THR A 58 -8.56 3.71 4.33
C THR A 58 -9.23 2.47 3.73
N ARG A 59 -10.06 2.65 2.70
CA ARG A 59 -10.96 1.60 2.17
C ARG A 59 -10.45 0.95 0.88
N PHE A 60 -9.15 0.67 0.77
CA PHE A 60 -8.54 0.06 -0.42
C PHE A 60 -8.34 -1.46 -0.32
N VAL A 61 -8.62 -2.07 0.83
CA VAL A 61 -8.62 -3.54 0.98
C VAL A 61 -9.65 -4.17 0.03
N GLY A 62 -9.25 -5.22 -0.67
CA GLY A 62 -10.07 -5.91 -1.66
C GLY A 62 -10.03 -5.32 -3.07
N LEU A 63 -9.37 -4.17 -3.27
CA LEU A 63 -9.18 -3.64 -4.62
C LEU A 63 -8.17 -4.46 -5.43
N ASN A 64 -8.45 -4.56 -6.73
CA ASN A 64 -7.65 -5.33 -7.66
C ASN A 64 -6.75 -4.40 -8.49
N TYR A 65 -5.46 -4.43 -8.17
CA TYR A 65 -4.39 -3.73 -8.86
C TYR A 65 -3.70 -4.57 -9.93
N LYS A 66 -4.18 -5.79 -10.25
CA LYS A 66 -3.53 -6.73 -11.19
C LYS A 66 -3.15 -6.08 -12.52
N GLY A 67 -3.99 -5.20 -13.08
CA GLY A 67 -3.68 -4.50 -14.33
C GLY A 67 -2.44 -3.59 -14.26
N ARG A 68 -2.19 -2.97 -13.10
CA ARG A 68 -1.01 -2.12 -12.85
C ARG A 68 0.16 -2.94 -12.35
N CYS A 69 -0.06 -3.77 -11.33
CA CYS A 69 0.95 -4.66 -10.75
C CYS A 69 1.56 -5.60 -11.78
N CYS A 70 0.77 -6.26 -12.63
CA CYS A 70 1.29 -7.18 -13.67
C CYS A 70 2.15 -6.46 -14.72
N ARG A 71 1.92 -5.16 -14.96
CA ARG A 71 2.72 -4.37 -15.90
C ARG A 71 4.08 -3.97 -15.31
N ILE A 72 4.12 -3.69 -14.00
CA ILE A 72 5.33 -3.20 -13.31
C ILE A 72 6.13 -4.30 -12.62
N LEU A 73 5.52 -5.42 -12.24
CA LEU A 73 6.20 -6.56 -11.64
C LEU A 73 6.58 -7.54 -12.75
N PRO A 74 7.82 -7.54 -13.27
CA PRO A 74 8.30 -8.71 -13.98
C PRO A 74 8.32 -9.86 -12.97
N LEU A 75 7.46 -10.86 -13.17
CA LEU A 75 7.27 -12.04 -12.31
C LEU A 75 8.52 -12.93 -12.16
N GLN A 76 9.70 -12.47 -12.58
CA GLN A 76 10.87 -13.32 -12.81
C GLN A 76 12.05 -13.10 -11.85
N ASN A 77 12.08 -12.06 -11.01
CA ASN A 77 13.24 -11.87 -10.11
C ASN A 77 12.92 -11.22 -8.75
N PRO A 78 12.67 -12.02 -7.70
CA PRO A 78 12.42 -11.53 -6.34
C PRO A 78 13.67 -11.03 -5.58
N HIS A 79 14.87 -11.18 -6.14
CA HIS A 79 16.13 -10.81 -5.46
C HIS A 79 16.57 -9.36 -5.68
N ARG A 80 15.85 -8.60 -6.51
CA ARG A 80 16.20 -7.20 -6.81
C ARG A 80 15.23 -6.26 -6.12
N ALA A 81 15.74 -5.43 -5.20
CA ALA A 81 15.01 -4.28 -4.69
C ALA A 81 14.70 -3.33 -5.86
N SER A 82 13.47 -3.37 -6.36
CA SER A 82 13.00 -2.55 -7.48
C SER A 82 11.88 -1.64 -7.02
N MET A 83 12.02 -0.34 -7.27
CA MET A 83 10.96 0.64 -7.08
C MET A 83 10.32 0.95 -8.43
N TRP A 84 8.98 0.91 -8.48
CA TRP A 84 8.21 1.14 -9.68
C TRP A 84 7.26 2.32 -9.46
N LEU A 85 7.26 3.26 -10.40
CA LEU A 85 6.38 4.43 -10.40
C LEU A 85 5.44 4.32 -11.59
N SER A 86 4.14 4.55 -11.35
CA SER A 86 3.11 4.50 -12.39
C SER A 86 2.23 5.74 -12.26
N GLY A 87 2.48 6.75 -13.09
CA GLY A 87 1.59 7.90 -13.27
C GLY A 87 0.76 7.77 -14.54
N ARG A 88 -0.43 8.37 -14.57
CA ARG A 88 -1.10 8.64 -15.85
C ARG A 88 -0.40 9.87 -16.44
N HIS A 89 0.09 9.76 -17.67
CA HIS A 89 0.40 10.94 -18.47
C HIS A 89 -0.94 11.47 -18.97
N GLU A 90 -1.34 12.62 -18.44
CA GLU A 90 -2.34 13.48 -19.05
C GLU A 90 -1.76 14.25 -20.23
#